data_AF-A0A445KXX0-F1
#
_entry.id   AF-A0A445KXX0-F1
#
_cell.length_a   1.000
_cell.length_b   1.000
_cell.length_c   1.000
_cell.angle_alpha   90.00
_cell.angle_beta   90.00
_cell.angle_gamma   90.00
#
_symmetry.space_group_name_H-M   'P 1'
#
loop_
_entity.id
_entity.type
_entity.pdbx_description
1 polymer ?
#
loop_
_entity_poly.entity_id
_entity_poly.type
_entity_poly.pdbx_seq_one_letter_code
_entity_poly.pdbx_strand_id
1 'polypeptide(L)'
;MEEGATCPVCLEEMGKEQNLVACGTCRNPIHEECLMKWKRTKGRSASCVICRARWRDRVEQDEYLNLSAYVGEDDVEQPDVCTC
;
A
#
# COMPACT_ATOMS: atom_id res chain seq x y z
N MET A 1 -15.99 17.90 23.82
CA MET A 1 -15.12 18.55 22.82
C MET A 1 -15.09 17.61 21.64
N GLU A 2 -15.82 17.95 20.59
CA GLU A 2 -15.79 17.20 19.35
C GLU A 2 -14.53 17.64 18.63
N GLU A 3 -13.46 16.86 18.78
CA GLU A 3 -12.22 17.09 18.04
C GLU A 3 -12.49 16.74 16.58
N GLY A 4 -13.00 17.72 15.83
CA GLY A 4 -13.09 17.66 14.39
C GLY A 4 -11.73 17.27 13.83
N ALA A 5 -11.68 16.25 13.00
CA ALA A 5 -10.42 15.77 12.46
C ALA A 5 -9.75 16.89 11.66
N THR A 6 -8.61 17.38 12.14
CA THR A 6 -7.81 18.41 11.47
C THR A 6 -6.72 17.75 10.63
N CYS A 7 -6.44 18.30 9.45
CA CYS A 7 -5.35 17.81 8.61
C CYS A 7 -4.00 18.08 9.27
N PRO A 8 -3.17 17.07 9.54
CA PRO A 8 -1.87 17.27 10.19
C PRO A 8 -0.82 17.93 9.29
N VAL A 9 -1.14 18.17 8.01
CA VAL A 9 -0.23 18.79 7.03
C VAL A 9 -0.52 20.28 6.86
N CYS A 10 -1.79 20.68 6.70
CA CYS A 10 -2.18 22.08 6.51
C CYS A 10 -2.89 22.72 7.73
N LEU A 11 -3.19 21.93 8.75
CA LEU A 11 -3.90 22.36 9.97
C LEU A 11 -5.31 22.88 9.74
N GLU A 12 -5.93 22.56 8.58
CA GLU A 12 -7.33 22.90 8.28
C GLU A 12 -8.30 21.79 8.67
N GLU A 13 -9.55 22.19 8.94
CA GLU A 13 -10.65 21.32 9.31
C GLU A 13 -11.10 20.43 8.14
N MET A 14 -11.33 19.15 8.41
CA MET A 14 -11.79 18.22 7.37
C MET A 14 -13.30 18.31 7.16
N GLY A 15 -13.69 18.99 6.09
CA GLY A 15 -15.07 19.06 5.63
C GLY A 15 -15.55 17.77 4.96
N LYS A 16 -16.86 17.54 4.98
CA LYS A 16 -17.52 16.35 4.39
C LYS A 16 -17.42 16.27 2.86
N GLU A 17 -17.09 17.40 2.22
CA GLU A 17 -17.01 17.54 0.76
C GLU A 17 -15.58 17.41 0.21
N GLN A 18 -14.57 17.29 1.09
CA GLN A 18 -13.18 17.17 0.67
C GLN A 18 -12.74 15.70 0.53
N ASN A 19 -11.86 15.41 -0.43
CA ASN A 19 -11.29 14.07 -0.58
C ASN A 19 -10.30 13.79 0.55
N LEU A 20 -10.72 12.94 1.49
CA LEU A 20 -9.92 12.52 2.64
C LEU A 20 -9.36 11.12 2.43
N VAL A 21 -8.07 10.97 2.68
CA VAL A 21 -7.35 9.70 2.68
C VAL A 21 -6.83 9.42 4.09
N ALA A 22 -7.05 8.20 4.57
CA ALA A 22 -6.57 7.79 5.89
C ALA A 22 -5.44 6.77 5.78
N CYS A 23 -4.50 6.82 6.72
CA CYS A 23 -3.46 5.80 6.81
C CYS A 23 -4.08 4.45 7.20
N GLY A 24 -3.68 3.36 6.53
CA GLY A 24 -4.13 2.00 6.88
C GLY A 24 -3.67 1.51 8.27
N THR A 25 -2.72 2.19 8.92
CA THR A 25 -2.19 1.82 10.24
C THR A 25 -2.77 2.69 11.35
N CYS A 26 -2.51 4.01 11.32
CA CYS A 26 -2.97 4.91 12.38
C CYS A 26 -4.38 5.48 12.13
N ARG A 27 -4.98 5.24 10.95
CA ARG A 27 -6.32 5.70 10.57
C ARG A 27 -6.55 7.21 10.67
N ASN A 28 -5.49 8.01 10.83
CA ASN A 28 -5.59 9.46 10.82
C ASN A 28 -5.92 9.94 9.39
N PRO A 29 -6.98 10.73 9.20
CA PRO A 29 -7.32 11.28 7.90
C PRO A 29 -6.37 12.42 7.52
N ILE A 30 -6.16 12.62 6.23
CA ILE A 30 -5.31 13.64 5.60
C ILE A 30 -6.01 14.04 4.28
N HIS A 31 -5.91 15.30 3.86
CA HIS A 31 -6.37 15.67 2.51
C HIS A 31 -5.58 14.90 1.44
N GLU A 32 -6.27 14.46 0.39
CA GLU A 32 -5.64 13.81 -0.75
C GLU A 32 -4.54 14.68 -1.36
N GLU A 33 -4.80 15.99 -1.51
CA GLU A 33 -3.82 16.94 -2.04
C GLU A 33 -2.57 17.08 -1.14
N CYS A 34 -2.76 17.02 0.18
CA CYS A 34 -1.70 17.14 1.16
C CYS A 34 -0.82 15.90 1.11
N LEU A 35 -1.45 14.72 1.00
CA LEU A 35 -0.74 13.47 0.77
C LEU A 35 -0.01 13.51 -0.58
N MET A 36 -0.61 13.99 -1.66
CA MET A 36 0.02 14.02 -2.99
C MET A 36 1.26 14.92 -3.01
N LYS A 37 1.18 16.10 -2.39
CA LYS A 37 2.34 17.01 -2.18
C LYS A 37 3.42 16.30 -1.35
N TRP A 38 3.03 15.60 -0.28
CA TRP A 38 3.95 14.82 0.53
C TRP A 38 4.66 13.71 -0.25
N LYS A 39 3.92 12.93 -1.07
CA LYS A 39 4.48 11.89 -1.95
C LYS A 39 5.51 12.48 -2.91
N ARG A 40 5.23 13.65 -3.49
CA ARG A 40 6.14 14.35 -4.40
C ARG A 40 7.46 14.72 -3.73
N THR A 41 7.44 15.13 -2.46
CA THR A 41 8.65 15.49 -1.71
C THR A 41 9.46 14.26 -1.25
N LYS A 42 8.80 13.15 -0.92
CA LYS A 42 9.43 11.93 -0.35
C LYS A 42 9.87 10.88 -1.38
N GLY A 43 9.47 11.00 -2.65
CA GLY A 43 9.84 10.06 -3.72
C GLY A 43 8.95 8.82 -3.80
N ARG A 44 9.50 7.71 -4.34
CA ARG A 44 8.77 6.45 -4.68
C ARG A 44 8.09 5.79 -3.47
N SER A 45 8.53 6.05 -2.24
CA SER A 45 8.05 5.41 -1.01
C SER A 45 7.36 6.44 -0.11
N ALA A 46 6.07 6.63 -0.35
CA ALA A 46 5.21 7.42 0.51
C ALA A 46 5.13 6.80 1.92
N SER A 47 5.47 7.56 2.96
CA SER A 47 5.34 7.16 4.37
C SER A 47 4.34 8.06 5.08
N CYS A 48 3.56 7.51 6.02
CA CYS A 48 2.62 8.30 6.83
C CYS A 48 3.33 9.40 7.63
N VAL A 49 2.79 10.61 7.61
CA VAL A 49 3.34 11.76 8.37
C VAL A 49 3.22 11.57 9.88
N ILE A 50 2.23 10.79 10.34
CA ILE A 50 1.96 10.53 11.76
C ILE A 50 2.77 9.34 12.26
N CYS A 51 2.54 8.15 11.69
CA CYS A 51 3.09 6.90 12.20
C CYS A 51 4.28 6.35 11.40
N ARG A 52 4.68 7.01 10.30
CA ARG A 52 5.76 6.60 9.39
C ARG A 52 5.60 5.23 8.71
N ALA A 53 4.48 4.54 8.93
CA ALA A 53 4.14 3.33 8.20
C ALA A 53 4.10 3.58 6.69
N ARG A 54 4.41 2.55 5.89
CA ARG A 54 4.39 2.64 4.43
C ARG A 54 2.96 2.90 3.95
N TRP A 55 2.78 3.97 3.18
CA TRP A 55 1.50 4.28 2.56
C TRP A 55 1.30 3.32 1.39
N ARG A 56 0.47 2.30 1.59
CA ARG A 56 0.08 1.40 0.52
C ARG A 56 -0.93 2.12 -0.36
N ASP A 57 -0.51 2.45 -1.57
CA ASP A 57 -1.46 2.80 -2.63
C ASP A 57 -2.26 1.53 -2.95
N ARG A 58 -3.58 1.63 -3.15
CA ARG A 58 -4.44 0.45 -3.36
C ARG A 58 -4.02 -0.37 -4.60
N VAL A 59 -3.18 0.20 -5.47
CA VAL A 59 -2.74 -0.38 -6.74
C VAL A 59 -1.63 -1.43 -6.59
N GLU A 60 -0.85 -1.46 -5.49
CA GLU A 60 0.35 -2.32 -5.41
C GLU A 60 0.10 -3.76 -4.92
N GLN A 61 -1.15 -4.22 -4.82
CA GLN A 61 -1.47 -5.57 -4.31
C GLN A 61 -1.97 -6.57 -5.35
N ASP A 62 -2.02 -6.24 -6.65
CA ASP A 62 -2.63 -7.13 -7.64
C ASP A 62 -1.66 -8.03 -8.42
N GLU A 63 -0.34 -7.85 -8.30
CA GLU A 63 0.61 -8.64 -9.10
C GLU A 63 1.33 -9.71 -8.28
N TYR A 64 0.55 -10.60 -7.65
CA TYR A 64 1.07 -11.91 -7.27
C TYR A 64 0.85 -12.87 -8.46
N LEU A 65 1.73 -12.77 -9.45
CA LEU A 65 1.76 -13.70 -10.59
C LEU A 65 2.07 -15.11 -10.07
N ASN A 66 1.09 -16.01 -10.19
CA ASN A 66 1.28 -17.40 -9.79
C ASN A 66 2.22 -18.11 -10.78
N LEU A 67 3.43 -18.43 -10.33
CA LEU A 67 4.44 -19.14 -11.10
C LEU A 67 4.05 -20.60 -11.43
N SER A 68 3.07 -21.18 -10.74
CA SER A 68 2.54 -22.51 -11.05
C SER A 68 1.80 -22.55 -12.40
N ALA A 69 1.46 -21.40 -12.99
CA ALA A 69 0.87 -21.35 -14.32
C ALA A 69 1.86 -21.64 -15.46
N TYR A 70 3.17 -21.64 -15.18
CA TYR A 70 4.23 -21.85 -16.17
C TYR A 70 5.06 -23.13 -15.96
N VAL A 71 4.77 -23.90 -14.91
CA VAL A 71 5.35 -25.23 -14.72
C VAL A 71 4.43 -26.22 -15.43
N GLY A 72 4.76 -26.57 -16.66
CA GLY A 72 4.09 -27.66 -17.37
C GLY A 72 4.45 -29.00 -16.72
N GLU A 73 3.45 -29.87 -16.55
CA GLU A 73 3.58 -31.27 -16.15
C GLU A 73 4.16 -32.11 -17.30
N ASP A 74 5.31 -31.75 -17.84
CA ASP A 74 6.01 -32.52 -18.87
C ASP A 74 7.52 -32.50 -18.57
N ASP A 75 7.86 -33.06 -17.41
CA ASP A 75 9.17 -33.68 -17.17
C ASP A 75 8.96 -34.77 -16.09
N VAL A 76 8.06 -35.72 -16.38
CA VAL A 76 8.03 -37.03 -15.72
C VAL A 76 8.79 -37.99 -16.61
N GLU A 77 10.10 -37.77 -16.76
CA GLU A 77 11.01 -38.82 -17.18
C GLU A 77 11.55 -39.51 -15.93
N GLN A 78 10.81 -40.53 -15.44
CA GLN A 78 11.45 -41.61 -14.70
C GLN A 78 12.13 -42.51 -15.74
N PRO A 79 13.45 -42.72 -15.64
CA PRO A 79 13.96 -43.86 -14.86
C PRO A 79 15.25 -43.43 -14.10
N ASP A 80 15.85 -44.13 -13.15
CA ASP A 80 16.05 -45.55 -12.95
C ASP A 80 16.50 -45.85 -11.49
N VAL A 81 16.06 -47.01 -11.01
CA VAL A 81 16.63 -47.90 -9.99
C VAL A 81 17.73 -47.38 -9.03
N CYS A 82 17.41 -47.36 -7.73
CA CYS A 82 18.43 -47.54 -6.70
C CYS A 82 18.98 -48.97 -6.80
N THR A 83 20.15 -49.14 -7.41
CA THR A 83 20.93 -50.38 -7.32
C THR A 83 22.07 -50.17 -6.33
N CYS A 84 22.03 -51.00 -5.28
CA CYS A 84 23.00 -51.30 -4.23
C CYS A 84 23.49 -50.16 -3.32
#